data_AF-A0A809XRB6-F1
#
_entry.id   AF-A0A809XRB6-F1
#
_cell.length_a   1.000
_cell.length_b   1.000
_cell.length_c   1.000
_cell.angle_alpha   90.00
_cell.angle_beta   90.00
_cell.angle_gamma   90.00
#
_symmetry.space_group_name_H-M   'P 1'
#
loop_
_entity.id
_entity.type
_entity.pdbx_description
1 polymer ?
#
loop_
_entity_poly.entity_id
_entity_poly.type
_entity_poly.pdbx_seq_one_letter_code
_entity_poly.pdbx_strand_id
1 'polypeptide(L)'
;MPRGVFTADPVQAMSQAGQIEAGAIELSLRDSGVVDLLVAQFSRMQNVSRDAARGAIVEMIRAQGEKIAAANPDAKTAVDAIAGFVETSGQTLTIKLTPLGKVPMLQLLGALNSEPIVALAQFRIEASTGL
;
A
#
# COMPACT_ATOMS: atom_id res chain seq x y z
N MET A 1 -15.98 16.53 -4.38
CA MET A 1 -15.19 17.72 -4.75
C MET A 1 -16.08 18.96 -4.68
N PRO A 2 -15.80 19.94 -3.81
CA PRO A 2 -16.55 21.20 -3.75
C PRO A 2 -16.34 22.05 -5.01
N ARG A 3 -17.37 22.75 -5.52
CA ARG A 3 -17.26 23.51 -6.79
C ARG A 3 -16.40 24.77 -6.67
N GLY A 4 -16.28 25.37 -5.49
CA GLY A 4 -15.54 26.61 -5.28
C GLY A 4 -14.01 26.43 -5.20
N VAL A 5 -13.49 25.21 -5.39
CA VAL A 5 -12.05 24.99 -5.65
C VAL A 5 -11.64 25.42 -7.07
N PHE A 6 -12.59 25.52 -7.99
CA PHE A 6 -12.36 26.01 -9.35
C PHE A 6 -12.64 27.53 -9.40
N THR A 7 -11.70 28.31 -8.90
CA THR A 7 -11.76 29.78 -8.87
C THR A 7 -10.38 30.36 -9.23
N ALA A 8 -10.37 31.57 -9.79
CA ALA A 8 -9.13 32.32 -10.03
C ALA A 8 -8.56 32.95 -8.75
N ASP A 9 -9.34 32.96 -7.65
CA ASP A 9 -8.90 33.44 -6.35
C ASP A 9 -8.20 32.32 -5.54
N PRO A 10 -6.88 32.36 -5.39
CA PRO A 10 -6.13 31.32 -4.69
C PRO A 10 -6.48 31.20 -3.20
N VAL A 11 -6.95 32.27 -2.54
CA VAL A 11 -7.35 32.21 -1.12
C VAL A 11 -8.67 31.45 -0.98
N GLN A 12 -9.63 31.73 -1.86
CA GLN A 12 -10.90 31.02 -1.88
C GLN A 12 -10.73 29.54 -2.30
N ALA A 13 -9.84 29.26 -3.25
CA ALA A 13 -9.50 27.90 -3.65
C ALA A 13 -8.89 27.09 -2.48
N MET A 14 -7.95 27.68 -1.73
CA MET A 14 -7.33 27.01 -0.57
C MET A 14 -8.34 26.76 0.57
N SER A 15 -9.22 27.71 0.85
CA SER A 15 -10.27 27.55 1.87
C SER A 15 -11.19 26.36 1.54
N GLN A 16 -11.55 26.17 0.27
CA GLN A 16 -12.39 25.05 -0.15
C GLN A 16 -11.63 23.73 -0.31
N ALA A 17 -10.34 23.79 -0.66
CA ALA A 17 -9.50 22.60 -0.74
C ALA A 17 -9.36 21.88 0.62
N GLY A 18 -9.42 22.62 1.73
CA GLY A 18 -9.46 22.06 3.08
C GLY A 18 -10.70 21.19 3.38
N GLN A 19 -11.74 21.27 2.55
CA GLN A 19 -12.95 20.43 2.66
C GLN A 19 -12.92 19.21 1.74
N ILE A 20 -11.84 18.99 0.99
CA ILE A 20 -11.69 17.77 0.19
C ILE A 20 -11.36 16.63 1.13
N GLU A 21 -12.22 15.62 1.12
CA GLU A 21 -12.03 14.38 1.86
C GLU A 21 -11.47 13.28 0.93
N ALA A 22 -10.60 12.44 1.47
CA ALA A 22 -10.13 11.25 0.77
C ALA A 22 -11.28 10.25 0.62
N GLY A 23 -11.45 9.73 -0.59
CA GLY A 23 -12.36 8.62 -0.87
C GLY A 23 -11.68 7.25 -0.70
N ALA A 24 -12.40 6.19 -1.04
CA ALA A 24 -11.79 4.87 -1.15
C ALA A 24 -10.73 4.86 -2.26
N ILE A 25 -9.59 4.25 -1.99
CA ILE A 25 -8.47 4.10 -2.93
C ILE A 25 -8.28 2.60 -3.17
N GLU A 26 -8.18 2.20 -4.42
CA GLU A 26 -7.88 0.84 -4.81
C GLU A 26 -6.61 0.81 -5.65
N LEU A 27 -5.68 -0.05 -5.27
CA LEU A 27 -4.42 -0.29 -5.95
C LEU A 27 -4.42 -1.76 -6.40
N SER A 28 -4.19 -2.00 -7.69
CA SER A 28 -4.04 -3.34 -8.23
C SER A 28 -2.70 -3.46 -8.98
N LEU A 29 -2.00 -4.57 -8.74
CA LEU A 29 -0.73 -4.89 -9.35
C LEU A 29 -0.75 -6.32 -9.86
N ARG A 30 -0.69 -6.48 -11.19
CA ARG A 30 -0.54 -7.81 -11.83
C ARG A 30 0.93 -8.15 -11.97
N ASP A 31 1.32 -9.33 -11.48
CA ASP A 31 2.62 -9.90 -11.81
C ASP A 31 2.61 -10.43 -13.26
N SER A 32 3.42 -9.81 -14.11
CA SER A 32 3.68 -10.22 -15.50
C SER A 32 5.01 -10.99 -15.65
N GLY A 33 5.59 -11.45 -14.53
CA GLY A 33 6.89 -12.13 -14.46
C GLY A 33 7.99 -11.27 -13.82
N VAL A 34 7.65 -10.08 -13.30
CA VAL A 34 8.64 -9.21 -12.63
C VAL A 34 9.12 -9.82 -11.31
N VAL A 35 8.22 -10.51 -10.60
CA VAL A 35 8.57 -11.22 -9.35
C VAL A 35 9.62 -12.28 -9.63
N ASP A 36 9.45 -13.06 -10.70
CA ASP A 36 10.40 -14.11 -11.11
C ASP A 36 11.76 -13.54 -11.48
N LEU A 37 11.81 -12.39 -12.14
CA LEU A 37 13.06 -11.70 -12.48
C LEU A 37 13.81 -11.28 -11.21
N LEU A 38 13.10 -10.71 -10.23
CA LEU A 38 13.69 -10.29 -8.94
C LEU A 38 14.18 -11.50 -8.14
N VAL A 39 13.38 -12.58 -8.06
CA VAL A 39 13.78 -13.83 -7.40
C VAL A 39 15.01 -14.43 -8.08
N ALA A 40 15.06 -14.44 -9.41
CA ALA A 40 16.21 -14.95 -10.16
C ALA A 40 17.46 -14.07 -9.97
N GLN A 41 17.31 -12.76 -9.80
CA GLN A 41 18.42 -11.87 -9.45
C GLN A 41 18.92 -12.14 -8.03
N PHE A 42 18.01 -12.22 -7.05
CA PHE A 42 18.36 -12.49 -5.66
C PHE A 42 19.04 -13.85 -5.49
N SER A 43 18.50 -14.89 -6.11
CA SER A 43 19.08 -16.24 -6.16
C SER A 43 20.53 -16.22 -6.64
N ARG A 44 20.82 -15.48 -7.71
CA ARG A 44 22.19 -15.33 -8.24
C ARG A 44 23.11 -14.57 -7.29
N MET A 45 22.63 -13.48 -6.69
CA MET A 45 23.44 -12.67 -5.76
C MET A 45 23.76 -13.42 -4.47
N GLN A 46 22.81 -14.21 -3.96
CA GLN A 46 22.97 -14.96 -2.70
C GLN A 46 23.50 -16.38 -2.90
N ASN A 47 23.69 -16.81 -4.16
CA ASN A 47 24.10 -18.17 -4.51
C ASN A 47 23.21 -19.26 -3.88
N VAL A 48 21.89 -19.06 -3.95
CA VAL A 48 20.87 -19.99 -3.44
C VAL A 48 19.93 -20.44 -4.55
N SER A 49 19.16 -21.50 -4.32
CA SER A 49 18.11 -21.91 -5.25
C SER A 49 17.04 -20.82 -5.40
N ARG A 50 16.30 -20.81 -6.51
CA ARG A 50 15.19 -19.86 -6.71
C ARG A 50 14.10 -20.00 -5.65
N ASP A 51 13.85 -21.22 -5.21
CA ASP A 51 12.87 -21.52 -4.16
C ASP A 51 13.30 -20.92 -2.81
N ALA A 52 14.56 -21.15 -2.43
CA ALA A 52 15.14 -20.54 -1.23
C ALA A 52 15.19 -19.01 -1.31
N ALA A 53 15.50 -18.45 -2.48
CA ALA A 53 15.45 -17.02 -2.72
C ALA A 53 14.03 -16.45 -2.54
N ARG A 54 13.02 -17.12 -3.10
CA ARG A 54 11.61 -16.70 -2.95
C ARG A 54 11.17 -16.76 -1.49
N GLY A 55 11.47 -17.87 -0.81
CA GLY A 55 11.21 -18.04 0.62
C GLY A 55 11.85 -16.94 1.46
N ALA A 56 13.13 -16.64 1.22
CA ALA A 56 13.84 -15.58 1.93
C ALA A 56 13.22 -14.18 1.72
N ILE A 57 12.74 -13.88 0.50
CA ILE A 57 12.05 -12.61 0.23
C ILE A 57 10.71 -12.56 0.96
N VAL A 58 9.94 -13.66 0.95
CA VAL A 58 8.67 -13.78 1.68
C VAL A 58 8.87 -13.60 3.19
N GLU A 59 9.86 -14.27 3.77
CA GLU A 59 10.21 -14.12 5.18
C GLU A 59 10.62 -12.69 5.51
N MET A 60 11.42 -12.06 4.65
CA MET A 60 11.83 -10.67 4.81
C MET A 60 10.62 -9.72 4.79
N ILE A 61 9.66 -9.93 3.88
CA ILE A 61 8.41 -9.14 3.82
C ILE A 61 7.64 -9.29 5.14
N ARG A 62 7.46 -10.52 5.63
CA ARG A 62 6.74 -10.79 6.88
C ARG A 62 7.44 -10.14 8.07
N ALA A 63 8.76 -10.32 8.19
CA ALA A 63 9.56 -9.74 9.28
C ALA A 63 9.54 -8.21 9.28
N GLN A 64 9.60 -7.56 8.11
CA GLN A 64 9.46 -6.11 8.02
C GLN A 64 8.02 -5.66 8.33
N GLY A 65 7.04 -6.46 7.90
CA GLY A 65 5.62 -6.21 8.11
C GLY A 65 5.16 -6.32 9.56
N GLU A 66 5.84 -7.10 10.40
CA GLU A 66 5.49 -7.23 11.83
C GLU A 66 5.50 -5.88 12.57
N LYS A 67 6.44 -4.99 12.24
CA LYS A 67 6.51 -3.65 12.84
C LYS A 67 5.30 -2.78 12.49
N ILE A 68 4.74 -2.96 11.30
CA ILE A 68 3.57 -2.23 10.81
C ILE A 68 2.28 -2.87 11.34
N ALA A 69 2.21 -4.20 11.33
CA ALA A 69 1.10 -4.98 11.87
C ALA A 69 0.88 -4.75 13.37
N ALA A 70 1.94 -4.51 14.13
CA ALA A 70 1.84 -4.16 15.55
C ALA A 70 1.08 -2.83 15.78
N ALA A 71 1.08 -1.93 14.80
CA ALA A 71 0.40 -0.63 14.87
C ALA A 71 -0.99 -0.63 14.22
N ASN A 72 -1.31 -1.57 13.33
CA ASN A 72 -2.61 -1.72 12.69
C ASN A 72 -2.89 -3.21 12.36
N PRO A 73 -3.92 -3.83 12.96
CA PRO A 73 -4.29 -5.23 12.67
C PRO A 73 -4.58 -5.49 11.18
N ASP A 74 -5.20 -4.53 10.48
CA ASP A 74 -5.51 -4.65 9.06
C ASP A 74 -4.23 -4.64 8.19
N ALA A 75 -3.14 -4.05 8.70
CA ALA A 75 -1.85 -4.08 8.01
C ALA A 75 -1.24 -5.49 7.96
N LYS A 76 -1.58 -6.38 8.91
CA LYS A 76 -1.16 -7.78 8.83
C LYS A 76 -1.72 -8.46 7.57
N THR A 77 -3.01 -8.25 7.28
CA THR A 77 -3.67 -8.78 6.09
C THR A 77 -3.00 -8.27 4.81
N ALA A 78 -2.60 -7.00 4.78
CA ALA A 78 -1.85 -6.45 3.66
C ALA A 78 -0.46 -7.09 3.50
N VAL A 79 0.28 -7.27 4.59
CA VAL A 79 1.59 -7.95 4.57
C VAL A 79 1.45 -9.39 4.08
N ASP A 80 0.44 -10.12 4.55
CA ASP A 80 0.17 -11.49 4.14
C ASP A 80 -0.18 -11.59 2.65
N ALA A 81 -0.98 -10.64 2.12
CA ALA A 81 -1.28 -10.57 0.70
C ALA A 81 -0.04 -10.23 -0.15
N ILE A 82 0.81 -9.29 0.29
CA ILE A 82 2.06 -8.96 -0.41
C ILE A 82 3.01 -10.17 -0.43
N ALA A 83 3.11 -10.89 0.69
CA ALA A 83 3.87 -12.13 0.77
C ALA A 83 3.32 -13.18 -0.19
N GLY A 84 2.01 -13.41 -0.23
CA GLY A 84 1.36 -14.34 -1.14
C GLY A 84 1.57 -14.00 -2.62
N PHE A 85 1.57 -12.71 -2.96
CA PHE A 85 1.86 -12.21 -4.30
C PHE A 85 3.29 -12.54 -4.76
N VAL A 86 4.26 -12.51 -3.84
CA VAL A 86 5.63 -12.92 -4.14
C VAL A 86 5.77 -14.44 -4.14
N GLU A 87 5.03 -15.13 -3.29
CA GLU A 87 5.05 -16.59 -3.18
C GLU A 87 4.51 -17.27 -4.44
N THR A 88 3.43 -16.72 -5.03
CA THR A 88 2.77 -17.30 -6.21
C THR A 88 2.86 -16.36 -7.41
N SER A 89 3.59 -16.78 -8.44
CA SER A 89 3.79 -15.99 -9.67
C SER A 89 2.52 -15.86 -10.50
N GLY A 90 2.40 -14.75 -11.23
CA GLY A 90 1.26 -14.50 -12.13
C GLY A 90 -0.03 -14.07 -11.43
N GLN A 91 0.00 -13.84 -10.11
CA GLN A 91 -1.14 -13.30 -9.35
C GLN A 91 -1.31 -11.79 -9.57
N THR A 92 -2.47 -11.29 -9.18
CA THR A 92 -2.79 -9.88 -9.01
C THR A 92 -2.89 -9.60 -7.52
N LEU A 93 -2.11 -8.65 -7.01
CA LEU A 93 -2.28 -8.09 -5.68
C LEU A 93 -3.25 -6.92 -5.76
N THR A 94 -4.29 -6.95 -4.94
CA THR A 94 -5.24 -5.84 -4.78
C THR A 94 -5.20 -5.35 -3.34
N ILE A 95 -5.00 -4.05 -3.14
CA ILE A 95 -5.07 -3.37 -1.86
C ILE A 95 -6.12 -2.26 -1.95
N LYS A 96 -7.08 -2.29 -1.04
CA LYS A 96 -8.13 -1.29 -0.93
C LYS A 96 -8.04 -0.58 0.41
N LEU A 97 -8.01 0.73 0.36
CA LEU A 97 -7.99 1.62 1.51
C LEU A 97 -9.33 2.33 1.57
N THR A 98 -10.13 2.02 2.59
CA THR A 98 -11.43 2.67 2.79
C THR A 98 -11.35 3.56 4.03
N PRO A 99 -11.57 4.89 3.92
CA PRO A 99 -11.57 5.77 5.09
C PRO A 99 -12.57 5.29 6.15
N LEU A 100 -12.15 5.24 7.41
CA LEU A 100 -13.04 4.89 8.54
C LEU A 100 -13.98 6.05 8.93
N GLY A 101 -13.68 7.25 8.44
CA GLY A 101 -14.43 8.48 8.66
C GLY A 101 -13.95 9.57 7.71
N LYS A 102 -14.16 10.83 8.11
CA LYS A 102 -13.69 11.98 7.33
C LYS A 102 -12.17 12.08 7.42
N VAL A 103 -11.49 11.99 6.28
CA VAL A 103 -10.04 12.12 6.18
C VAL A 103 -9.72 13.32 5.29
N PRO A 104 -9.38 14.50 5.85
CA PRO A 104 -9.05 15.68 5.05
C PRO A 104 -7.80 15.43 4.20
N MET A 105 -7.90 15.65 2.89
CA MET A 105 -6.85 15.26 1.93
C MET A 105 -5.51 15.96 2.20
N LEU A 106 -5.54 17.24 2.57
CA LEU A 106 -4.31 17.99 2.89
C LEU A 106 -3.60 17.44 4.13
N GLN A 107 -4.37 17.04 5.15
CA GLN A 107 -3.80 16.41 6.35
C GLN A 107 -3.26 15.03 6.03
N LEU A 108 -3.96 14.26 5.20
CA LEU A 108 -3.50 12.96 4.72
C LEU A 108 -2.15 13.08 3.99
N LEU A 109 -2.01 14.01 3.05
CA LEU A 109 -0.75 14.21 2.32
C LEU A 109 0.39 14.63 3.25
N GLY A 110 0.11 15.45 4.27
CA GLY A 110 1.07 15.78 5.30
C GLY A 110 1.51 14.55 6.10
N ALA A 111 0.54 13.80 6.62
CA ALA A 111 0.78 12.61 7.43
C ALA A 111 1.46 11.49 6.66
N LEU A 112 1.17 11.29 5.37
CA LEU A 112 1.85 10.30 4.53
C LEU A 112 3.35 10.60 4.36
N ASN A 113 3.75 11.87 4.41
CA ASN A 113 5.16 12.27 4.30
C ASN A 113 5.92 12.17 5.62
N SER A 114 5.28 12.47 6.76
CA SER A 114 5.94 12.50 8.07
C SER A 114 5.73 11.23 8.90
N GLU A 115 4.51 10.69 8.90
CA GLU A 115 4.05 9.61 9.79
C GLU A 115 3.12 8.63 9.04
N PRO A 116 3.65 7.90 8.04
CA PRO A 116 2.82 7.10 7.12
C PRO A 116 2.00 6.01 7.83
N ILE A 117 2.50 5.45 8.94
CA ILE A 117 1.76 4.45 9.72
C ILE A 117 0.51 5.07 10.37
N VAL A 118 0.64 6.28 10.90
CA VAL A 118 -0.48 7.02 11.51
C VAL A 118 -1.51 7.40 10.45
N ALA A 119 -1.07 7.79 9.25
CA ALA A 119 -1.94 8.06 8.12
C ALA A 119 -2.77 6.81 7.73
N LEU A 120 -2.12 5.65 7.64
CA LEU A 120 -2.77 4.38 7.29
C LEU A 120 -3.77 3.89 8.35
N ALA A 121 -3.58 4.24 9.63
CA ALA A 121 -4.52 3.89 10.69
C ALA A 121 -5.91 4.54 10.55
N GLN A 122 -6.06 5.56 9.69
CA GLN A 122 -7.35 6.20 9.40
C GLN A 122 -8.20 5.43 8.37
N PHE A 123 -7.65 4.33 7.83
CA PHE A 123 -8.27 3.52 6.79
C PHE A 123 -8.45 2.09 7.28
N ARG A 124 -9.58 1.48 6.89
CA ARG A 124 -9.68 0.03 6.80
C ARG A 124 -8.85 -0.43 5.62
N ILE A 125 -8.02 -1.43 5.83
CA ILE A 125 -7.17 -2.01 4.79
C ILE A 125 -7.70 -3.40 4.45
N GLU A 126 -8.10 -3.57 3.20
CA GLU A 126 -8.46 -4.86 2.64
C GLU A 126 -7.38 -5.23 1.61
N ALA A 127 -6.88 -6.47 1.66
CA ALA A 127 -5.88 -6.93 0.71
C ALA A 127 -6.17 -8.36 0.28
N SER A 128 -5.89 -8.65 -0.99
CA SER A 128 -6.13 -9.98 -1.57
C SER A 128 -5.17 -10.26 -2.72
N THR A 129 -4.98 -11.54 -3.01
CA THR A 129 -4.34 -11.99 -4.23
C THR A 129 -5.27 -12.92 -5.02
N GLY A 130 -5.22 -12.82 -6.36
CA GLY A 130 -6.08 -13.59 -7.26
C GLY A 130 -5.55 -13.66 -8.70
N LEU A 131 -6.07 -14.59 -9.50
CA LEU A 131 -5.69 -14.78 -10.92
C LEU A 131 -6.40 -13.83 -11.87
#